data_AF-A0A0D6K9Y8-F1
#
_entry.id   AF-A0A0D6K9Y8-F1
#
_cell.length_a   1.000
_cell.length_b   1.000
_cell.length_c   1.000
_cell.angle_alpha   90.00
_cell.angle_beta   90.00
_cell.angle_gamma   90.00
#
_symmetry.space_group_name_H-M   'P 1'
#
loop_
_entity.id
_entity.type
_entity.pdbx_description
1 polymer ?
#
loop_
_entity_poly.entity_id
_entity_poly.type
_entity_poly.pdbx_seq_one_letter_code
_entity_poly.pdbx_strand_id
1 'polypeptide(L)' 'MGRNAKEPVFIRLRVESDKRDRFKIACIRLKTNMDTVLNELLDKWLEENDPSPDK' A
#
# COMPACT_ATOMS: atom_id res chain seq x y z
N MET A 1 13.32 -20.97 10.60
CA MET A 1 13.48 -20.16 9.39
C MET A 1 13.30 -18.70 9.80
N GLY A 2 14.36 -17.90 9.79
CA GLY A 2 14.28 -16.49 10.11
C GLY A 2 13.54 -15.75 9.00
N ARG A 3 12.47 -15.03 9.32
CA ARG A 3 11.82 -14.11 8.39
C ARG A 3 12.83 -13.00 8.07
N ASN A 4 13.28 -12.91 6.83
CA ASN A 4 14.03 -11.74 6.39
C ASN A 4 13.04 -10.57 6.36
N ALA A 5 13.26 -9.55 7.19
CA ALA A 5 12.40 -8.36 7.28
C ALA A 5 12.36 -7.52 5.98
N LYS A 6 13.06 -7.94 4.92
CA LYS A 6 13.19 -7.24 3.63
C LYS A 6 12.58 -8.00 2.45
N GLU A 7 11.94 -9.14 2.68
CA GLU A 7 11.27 -9.85 1.60
C GLU A 7 9.92 -9.19 1.26
N PRO A 8 9.67 -8.82 -0.01
CA PRO A 8 8.39 -8.26 -0.40
C PRO A 8 7.28 -9.28 -0.19
N VAL A 9 6.21 -8.87 0.49
CA VAL A 9 5.02 -9.69 0.74
C VAL A 9 3.80 -9.12 0.02
N PHE A 10 2.92 -10.00 -0.46
CA PHE A 10 1.69 -9.58 -1.13
C PHE A 10 0.55 -9.39 -0.14
N ILE A 11 -0.02 -8.18 -0.12
CA ILE A 11 -1.26 -7.88 0.60
C ILE A 11 -2.44 -8.08 -0.35
N ARG A 12 -3.34 -9.03 -0.04
CA ARG A 12 -4.56 -9.26 -0.83
C ARG A 12 -5.70 -8.42 -0.28
N LEU A 13 -6.25 -7.55 -1.13
CA LEU A 13 -7.38 -6.70 -0.80
C LEU A 13 -8.58 -7.03 -1.69
N ARG A 14 -9.79 -7.05 -1.11
CA ARG A 14 -11.05 -7.07 -1.86
C ARG A 14 -11.59 -5.65 -1.97
N VAL A 15 -11.77 -5.19 -3.20
CA VAL A 15 -12.38 -3.89 -3.53
C VAL A 15 -13.36 -4.06 -4.67
N GLU A 16 -14.34 -3.15 -4.74
CA GLU A 16 -15.21 -3.03 -5.91
C GLU A 16 -14.39 -2.69 -7.16
N SER A 17 -14.82 -3.22 -8.31
CA SER A 17 -14.13 -3.03 -9.58
C SER A 17 -14.03 -1.56 -9.98
N ASP A 18 -15.10 -0.79 -9.79
CA ASP A 18 -15.11 0.65 -10.09
C ASP A 18 -14.04 1.40 -9.29
N LYS A 19 -13.92 1.11 -7.99
CA LYS A 19 -12.90 1.73 -7.13
C LYS A 19 -11.48 1.40 -7.61
N ARG A 20 -11.21 0.13 -7.99
CA ARG A 20 -9.92 -0.27 -8.55
C ARG A 20 -9.61 0.47 -9.85
N ASP A 21 -10.58 0.57 -10.75
CA ASP A 21 -10.38 1.18 -12.07
C ASP A 21 -10.16 2.69 -11.95
N ARG A 22 -10.94 3.37 -11.11
CA ARG A 22 -10.73 4.79 -10.78
C ARG A 22 -9.35 5.04 -10.16
N PHE A 23 -8.93 4.18 -9.24
CA PHE A 23 -7.60 4.25 -8.63
C PHE A 23 -6.49 4.12 -9.68
N LYS A 24 -6.60 3.13 -10.56
CA LYS A 24 -5.63 2.91 -11.64
C LYS A 24 -5.57 4.10 -12.61
N ILE A 25 -6.73 4.63 -13.01
CA ILE A 25 -6.81 5.81 -13.88
C ILE A 25 -6.15 7.02 -13.22
N ALA A 26 -6.38 7.24 -11.93
CA ALA A 26 -5.77 8.33 -11.19
C ALA A 26 -4.23 8.21 -11.16
N CYS A 27 -3.71 7.01 -10.89
CA CYS A 27 -2.26 6.75 -10.90
C CYS A 27 -1.64 7.09 -12.26
N ILE A 28 -2.27 6.66 -13.35
CA ILE A 28 -1.82 6.96 -14.72
C ILE A 28 -1.79 8.47 -14.98
N ARG A 29 -2.87 9.19 -14.61
CA ARG A 29 -2.96 10.66 -14.81
C ARG A 29 -1.89 11.42 -14.05
N LEU A 30 -1.55 10.96 -12.85
CA LEU A 30 -0.53 11.56 -11.99
C LEU A 30 0.89 11.06 -12.30
N LYS A 31 1.06 10.23 -13.33
CA LYS A 31 2.35 9.61 -13.72
C LYS A 31 3.04 8.90 -12.55
N THR A 32 2.25 8.28 -11.68
CA THR A 32 2.72 7.46 -10.56
C THR A 32 2.31 6.00 -10.76
N ASN A 33 2.95 5.09 -10.04
CA ASN A 33 2.60 3.67 -10.07
C ASN A 33 1.75 3.31 -8.83
N MET A 34 0.96 2.24 -8.95
CA MET A 34 0.04 1.83 -7.90
C MET A 34 0.76 1.40 -6.62
N ASP A 35 1.93 0.77 -6.75
CA ASP A 35 2.69 0.26 -5.60
C ASP A 35 3.21 1.42 -4.74
N THR A 36 3.76 2.47 -5.34
CA THR A 36 4.21 3.69 -4.65
C THR A 36 3.06 4.31 -3.88
N VAL A 37 1.90 4.50 -4.52
CA VAL A 37 0.74 5.11 -3.85
C VAL A 37 0.23 4.23 -2.71
N LEU A 38 0.19 2.90 -2.90
CA LEU A 38 -0.25 1.99 -1.85
C LEU A 38 0.73 1.94 -0.67
N ASN A 39 2.04 1.97 -0.92
CA ASN A 39 3.04 2.04 0.14
C ASN A 39 2.94 3.36 0.91
N GLU A 40 2.81 4.50 0.23
CA GLU A 40 2.63 5.81 0.89
C GLU A 40 1.36 5.84 1.77
N LEU A 41 0.25 5.25 1.29
CA LEU A 41 -0.97 5.15 2.06
C LEU A 41 -0.82 4.22 3.26
N LEU A 42 -0.07 3.13 3.13
CA LEU A 42 0.23 2.21 4.23
C LEU A 42 1.13 2.88 5.27
N ASP A 43 2.22 3.51 4.85
CA ASP A 43 3.15 4.22 5.73
C ASP A 43 2.42 5.31 6.52
N LYS A 44 1.63 6.15 5.83
CA LYS A 44 0.85 7.19 6.48
C LYS A 44 -0.18 6.62 7.47
N TRP A 45 -0.85 5.54 7.11
CA TRP A 45 -1.82 4.91 8.02
C TRP A 45 -1.13 4.36 9.27
N LEU A 46 0.05 3.75 9.13
CA LEU A 46 0.85 3.26 10.25
C LEU A 46 1.37 4.40 11.13
N GLU A 47 1.88 5.49 10.54
CA GLU A 47 2.30 6.68 11.30
C GLU A 47 1.18 7.25 12.18
N GLU A 48 -0.06 7.23 11.69
CA GLU A 48 -1.22 7.77 12.40
C GLU A 48 -1.83 6.80 13.42
N ASN A 49 -1.71 5.48 13.19
CA ASN A 49 -2.51 4.48 13.91
C ASN A 49 -1.71 3.37 14.58
N ASP A 50 -0.40 3.28 14.37
CA ASP A 50 0.45 2.30 15.06
C ASP A 50 1.11 2.94 16.29
N PRO A 51 0.62 2.65 17.53
CA PRO A 51 1.13 3.28 18.74
C PRO A 51 2.54 2.82 19.15
N SER A 52 3.20 1.94 18.39
CA SER A 52 4.59 1.52 18.66
C SER A 52 5.28 1.00 17.39
N PRO A 53 6.07 1.84 16.67
CA PRO A 53 6.88 1.39 15.54
C PRO A 53 8.01 0.42 15.91
N ASP A 54 8.26 0.18 17.20
CA ASP A 54 9.30 -0.72 17.70
C ASP A 54 8.77 -1.67 18.79
N LYS A 55 8.69 -2.96 18.47
CA LYS A 55 8.87 -4.08 19.39
C LYS A 55 9.70 -5.17 18.74
#